data_AF-A0A1C6MMD4-F1
#
_entry.id   AF-A0A1C6MMD4-F1
#
_cell.length_a   1.000
_cell.length_b   1.000
_cell.length_c   1.000
_cell.angle_alpha   90.00
_cell.angle_beta   90.00
_cell.angle_gamma   90.00
#
_symmetry.space_group_name_H-M   'P 1'
#
loop_
_entity.id
_entity.type
_entity.pdbx_description
1 polymer ?
#
loop_
_entity_poly.entity_id
_entity_poly.type
_entity_poly.pdbx_seq_one_letter_code
_entity_poly.pdbx_strand_id
1 'polypeptide(L)'
;MFRFLVATWTATDIPAGYRRAEPVVRMSTGYWWNGFSYERTRRDALLDQRWRIRWSDPATWRDLRFTGIAPITAGAIASLPPAGVAVAVLGFGQPELSARLVGVLGLTAAVAGAPYAWRSAEPVAVRFLRASSAMVLADRVAELTAQRADTTVAQAAEIRRIERDLHDGAQARLVGLGLSLATAEKLMETDPDQAKALMREARAGAATSLTELRELVMGINPPVLNERGLIDAVRALALDSPLEAEVSAEVPLRLDPPIESALYFGIAELVTNATKHARATRARISLRGWSASSGRTDTRWWRRQPPGPRRSTRC
;
A
#
# COMPACT_ATOMS: atom_id res chain seq x y z
N MET A 1 25.74 12.89 -14.95
CA MET A 1 26.69 13.94 -15.36
C MET A 1 25.96 15.21 -15.80
N PHE A 2 25.09 15.18 -16.82
CA PHE A 2 24.38 16.37 -17.31
C PHE A 2 23.50 17.06 -16.25
N ARG A 3 22.74 16.29 -15.46
CA ARG A 3 21.93 16.85 -14.36
C ARG A 3 22.76 17.57 -13.30
N PHE A 4 23.95 17.06 -13.00
CA PHE A 4 24.88 17.71 -12.08
C PHE A 4 25.39 19.03 -12.67
N LEU A 5 25.79 19.04 -13.94
CA LEU A 5 26.18 20.26 -14.64
C LEU A 5 25.03 21.28 -14.63
N VAL A 6 23.83 20.89 -15.04
CA VAL A 6 22.65 21.77 -15.00
C VAL A 6 22.46 22.35 -13.60
N ALA A 7 22.50 21.52 -12.54
CA ALA A 7 22.37 22.02 -11.17
C ALA A 7 23.50 22.97 -10.76
N THR A 8 24.76 22.71 -11.15
CA THR A 8 25.90 23.60 -10.86
C THR A 8 25.78 24.94 -11.58
N TRP A 9 25.35 24.93 -12.85
CA TRP A 9 25.32 26.11 -13.70
C TRP A 9 24.03 26.91 -13.48
N THR A 10 22.85 26.28 -13.39
CA THR A 10 21.56 26.99 -13.27
C THR A 10 21.03 27.10 -11.84
N ALA A 11 21.71 26.50 -10.85
CA ALA A 11 21.21 26.37 -9.46
C ALA A 11 19.85 25.64 -9.34
N THR A 12 19.43 24.91 -10.38
CA THR A 12 18.16 24.18 -10.42
C THR A 12 18.41 22.70 -10.19
N ASP A 13 17.95 22.16 -9.06
CA ASP A 13 18.00 20.70 -8.84
C ASP A 13 16.83 20.02 -9.54
N ILE A 14 17.14 19.08 -10.45
CA ILE A 14 16.15 18.33 -11.22
C ILE A 14 16.21 16.87 -10.77
N PRO A 15 15.22 16.38 -9.99
CA PRO A 15 15.20 15.02 -9.47
C PRO A 15 15.41 14.01 -10.59
N ALA A 16 16.43 13.17 -10.42
CA ALA A 16 16.86 12.25 -11.46
C ALA A 16 15.84 11.14 -11.74
N GLY A 17 15.17 10.67 -10.69
CA GLY A 17 14.19 9.58 -10.78
C GLY A 17 14.81 8.27 -11.26
N TYR A 18 16.13 8.08 -11.14
CA TYR A 18 16.78 6.81 -11.46
C TYR A 18 16.28 5.72 -10.53
N ARG A 19 16.06 4.53 -11.07
CA ARG A 19 15.74 3.36 -10.26
C ARG A 19 16.95 3.02 -9.38
N ARG A 20 16.73 2.86 -8.08
CA ARG A 20 17.75 2.36 -7.17
C ARG A 20 17.95 0.87 -7.41
N ALA A 21 19.20 0.46 -7.57
CA ALA A 21 19.56 -0.95 -7.68
C ALA A 21 19.41 -1.60 -6.30
N GLU A 22 18.73 -2.75 -6.25
CA GLU A 22 18.72 -3.58 -5.04
C GLU A 22 20.13 -4.10 -4.74
N PRO A 23 20.50 -4.25 -3.46
CA PRO A 23 21.79 -4.81 -3.09
C PRO A 23 21.92 -6.25 -3.61
N VAL A 24 23.06 -6.57 -4.21
CA VAL A 24 23.38 -7.93 -4.65
C VAL A 24 23.63 -8.81 -3.43
N VAL A 25 22.86 -9.89 -3.30
CA VAL A 25 22.88 -10.78 -2.13
C VAL A 25 23.54 -12.11 -2.49
N ARG A 26 24.38 -12.63 -1.60
CA ARG A 26 24.95 -13.98 -1.73
C ARG A 26 23.95 -15.00 -1.19
N MET A 27 23.60 -15.98 -2.00
CA MET A 27 22.67 -17.05 -1.63
C MET A 27 23.39 -18.20 -0.93
N SER A 28 22.65 -19.02 -0.19
CA SER A 28 23.15 -20.24 0.45
C SER A 28 23.75 -21.25 -0.54
N THR A 29 23.32 -21.20 -1.80
CA THR A 29 23.85 -22.01 -2.91
C THR A 29 25.25 -21.59 -3.38
N GLY A 30 25.80 -20.49 -2.85
CA GLY A 30 27.11 -19.95 -3.23
C GLY A 30 27.07 -18.96 -4.41
N TYR A 31 25.96 -18.90 -5.15
CA TYR A 31 25.72 -17.94 -6.23
C TYR A 31 25.32 -16.56 -5.69
N TRP A 32 25.49 -15.53 -6.53
CA TRP A 32 25.10 -14.14 -6.27
C TRP A 32 23.81 -13.83 -7.02
N TRP A 33 22.79 -13.36 -6.30
CA TRP A 33 21.53 -12.88 -6.87
C TRP A 33 21.56 -11.37 -7.02
N ASN A 34 21.24 -10.89 -8.21
CA ASN A 34 21.28 -9.47 -8.54
C ASN A 34 19.91 -8.83 -8.81
N GLY A 35 18.82 -9.58 -8.56
CA GLY A 35 17.44 -9.18 -8.89
C GLY A 35 16.92 -9.71 -10.24
N PHE A 36 17.80 -10.23 -11.09
CA PHE A 36 17.45 -10.69 -12.45
C PHE A 36 17.97 -12.10 -12.77
N SER A 37 19.22 -12.39 -12.41
CA SER A 37 19.90 -13.66 -12.68
C SER A 37 20.77 -14.09 -11.49
N TYR A 38 21.18 -15.37 -11.52
CA TYR A 38 22.14 -15.93 -10.59
C TYR A 38 23.52 -15.98 -11.24
N GLU A 39 24.49 -15.29 -10.64
CA GLU A 39 25.86 -15.21 -11.15
C GLU A 39 26.86 -15.88 -10.22
N ARG A 40 27.93 -16.44 -10.80
CA ARG A 40 28.97 -17.13 -10.01
C ARG A 40 29.83 -16.16 -9.21
N THR A 41 30.05 -14.94 -9.72
CA THR A 41 30.88 -13.94 -9.06
C THR A 41 30.08 -12.67 -8.75
N ARG A 42 30.47 -11.99 -7.67
CA ARG A 42 29.89 -10.70 -7.29
C ARG A 42 30.10 -9.62 -8.37
N ARG A 43 31.23 -9.68 -9.07
CA ARG A 43 31.57 -8.70 -10.11
C ARG A 43 30.62 -8.84 -11.29
N ASP A 44 30.39 -10.07 -11.75
CA ASP A 44 29.47 -10.34 -12.87
C ASP A 44 28.04 -9.96 -12.49
N ALA A 45 27.60 -10.32 -11.27
CA ALA A 45 26.31 -9.91 -10.73
C ALA A 45 26.10 -8.38 -10.77
N LEU A 46 27.10 -7.61 -10.34
CA LEU A 46 27.05 -6.15 -10.33
C LEU A 46 27.10 -5.56 -11.75
N LEU A 47 27.93 -6.11 -12.63
CA LEU A 47 28.03 -5.63 -14.01
C LEU A 47 26.74 -5.88 -14.78
N ASP A 48 26.19 -7.09 -14.70
CA ASP A 48 24.92 -7.48 -15.33
C ASP A 48 23.77 -6.61 -14.81
N GLN A 49 23.66 -6.43 -13.49
CA GLN A 49 22.66 -5.56 -12.87
C GLN A 49 22.76 -4.11 -13.37
N ARG A 50 23.99 -3.55 -13.37
CA ARG A 50 24.24 -2.18 -13.86
C ARG A 50 23.91 -2.01 -15.34
N TRP A 51 24.11 -3.04 -16.15
CA TRP A 51 23.75 -3.01 -17.57
C TRP A 51 22.24 -3.06 -17.77
N ARG A 52 21.55 -4.00 -17.11
CA ARG A 52 20.10 -4.15 -17.22
C ARG A 52 19.35 -2.93 -16.69
N ILE A 53 19.72 -2.41 -15.52
CA ILE A 53 19.08 -1.20 -14.97
C ILE A 53 19.27 -0.03 -15.92
N ARG A 54 20.48 0.18 -16.44
CA ARG A 54 20.76 1.31 -17.34
C ARG A 54 19.95 1.25 -18.64
N TRP A 55 19.67 0.07 -19.17
CA TRP A 55 18.88 -0.10 -20.40
C TRP A 55 17.37 -0.09 -20.15
N SER A 56 16.92 -0.46 -18.96
CA SER A 56 15.49 -0.49 -18.60
C SER A 56 15.01 0.79 -17.89
N ASP A 57 15.90 1.65 -17.42
CA ASP A 57 15.57 2.86 -16.69
C ASP A 57 15.13 4.00 -17.64
N PRO A 58 13.88 4.49 -17.54
CA PRO A 58 13.39 5.62 -18.34
C PRO A 58 14.20 6.91 -18.15
N ALA A 59 14.79 7.13 -16.97
CA ALA A 59 15.61 8.31 -16.70
C ALA A 59 16.89 8.32 -17.56
N THR A 60 17.53 7.17 -17.73
CA THR A 60 18.74 7.04 -18.57
C THR A 60 18.44 7.39 -20.02
N TRP A 61 17.34 6.88 -20.58
CA TRP A 61 16.92 7.20 -21.95
C TRP A 61 16.58 8.67 -22.14
N ARG A 62 16.02 9.32 -21.11
CA ARG A 62 15.72 10.75 -21.13
C ARG A 62 16.98 11.59 -21.16
N ASP A 63 17.97 11.23 -20.35
CA ASP A 63 19.27 11.91 -20.33
C ASP A 63 20.04 11.70 -21.64
N LEU A 64 19.94 10.51 -22.25
CA LEU A 64 20.51 10.25 -23.56
C LEU A 64 19.87 11.12 -24.65
N ARG A 65 18.53 11.22 -24.66
CA ARG A 65 17.80 12.12 -25.58
C ARG A 65 18.16 13.58 -25.35
N PHE A 66 18.30 14.00 -24.10
CA PHE A 66 18.70 15.37 -23.77
C PHE A 66 20.07 15.73 -24.34
N THR A 67 21.01 14.78 -24.36
CA THR A 67 22.32 14.97 -25.00
C THR A 67 22.21 15.37 -26.47
N GLY A 68 21.22 14.84 -27.20
CA GLY A 68 20.95 15.21 -28.59
C GLY A 68 20.12 16.50 -28.74
N ILE A 69 19.19 16.77 -27.83
CA ILE A 69 18.28 17.93 -27.90
C ILE A 69 18.96 19.23 -27.45
N ALA A 70 19.82 19.16 -26.42
CA ALA A 70 20.43 20.34 -25.81
C ALA A 70 21.27 21.17 -26.80
N PRO A 71 22.10 20.59 -27.68
CA PRO A 71 22.84 21.35 -28.69
C PRO A 71 21.92 22.07 -29.69
N ILE A 72 20.80 21.45 -30.06
CA ILE A 72 19.87 21.99 -31.07
C ILE A 72 19.02 23.14 -30.50
N THR A 73 18.71 23.08 -29.21
CA THR A 73 17.82 24.05 -28.55
C THR A 73 18.63 25.14 -27.85
N ALA A 74 19.21 24.83 -26.68
CA ALA A 74 20.01 25.78 -25.92
C ALA A 74 21.35 26.09 -26.61
N GLY A 75 21.98 25.10 -27.26
CA GLY A 75 23.24 25.30 -27.97
C GLY A 75 23.13 26.25 -29.17
N ALA A 76 22.03 26.19 -29.92
CA ALA A 76 21.77 27.12 -31.03
C ALA A 76 21.54 28.56 -30.54
N ILE A 77 20.90 28.74 -29.38
CA ILE A 77 20.75 30.07 -28.78
C ILE A 77 22.09 30.55 -28.21
N ALA A 78 22.87 29.66 -27.61
CA ALA A 78 24.18 29.95 -27.06
C ALA A 78 25.25 30.26 -28.11
N SER A 79 25.05 29.84 -29.37
CA SER A 79 25.96 30.16 -30.48
C SER A 79 25.71 31.55 -31.10
N LEU A 80 24.56 32.20 -30.81
CA LEU A 80 24.25 33.54 -31.32
C LEU A 80 25.28 34.60 -30.92
N PRO A 81 25.70 34.71 -29.64
CA PRO A 81 26.72 35.69 -29.26
C PRO A 81 28.08 35.53 -29.96
N PRO A 82 28.74 34.35 -29.96
CA PRO A 82 30.01 34.18 -30.64
C PRO A 82 29.89 34.34 -32.16
N ALA A 83 28.79 33.91 -32.78
CA ALA A 83 28.54 34.14 -34.20
C ALA A 83 28.41 35.64 -34.50
N GLY A 84 27.68 36.39 -33.66
CA GLY A 84 27.58 37.85 -33.77
C GLY A 84 28.93 38.56 -33.63
N VAL A 85 29.77 38.12 -32.69
CA VAL A 85 31.14 38.64 -32.53
C VAL A 85 31.99 38.34 -33.78
N ALA A 86 31.91 37.13 -34.34
CA ALA A 86 32.63 36.78 -35.56
C ALA A 86 32.22 37.66 -36.75
N VAL A 87 30.92 37.90 -36.92
CA VAL A 87 30.39 38.82 -37.94
C VAL A 87 30.86 40.26 -37.69
N ALA A 88 30.90 40.70 -36.44
CA ALA A 88 31.41 42.02 -36.06
C ALA A 88 32.87 42.20 -36.46
N VAL A 89 33.73 41.24 -36.10
CA VAL A 89 35.17 41.25 -36.40
C VAL A 89 35.42 41.28 -37.90
N LEU A 90 34.73 40.41 -38.65
CA LEU A 90 34.87 40.35 -40.11
C LEU A 90 34.37 41.64 -40.79
N GLY A 91 33.25 42.20 -40.33
CA GLY A 91 32.68 43.43 -40.89
C GLY A 91 33.54 44.67 -40.64
N PHE A 92 34.09 44.82 -39.43
CA PHE A 92 34.96 45.95 -39.08
C PHE A 92 36.35 45.88 -39.71
N GLY A 93 36.80 44.69 -40.12
CA GLY A 93 38.07 44.51 -40.83
C GLY A 93 38.06 45.01 -42.28
N GLN A 94 36.89 45.34 -42.84
CA GLN A 94 36.75 45.78 -44.22
C GLN A 94 36.62 47.31 -44.35
N PRO A 95 37.12 47.92 -45.44
CA PRO A 95 37.06 49.37 -45.66
C PRO A 95 35.67 49.87 -46.09
N GLU A 96 34.83 49.00 -46.64
CA GLU A 96 33.50 49.35 -47.17
C GLU A 96 32.49 49.72 -46.07
N LEU A 97 31.68 50.75 -46.31
CA LEU A 97 30.64 51.18 -45.37
C LEU A 97 29.58 50.08 -45.11
N SER A 98 29.18 49.35 -46.16
CA SER A 98 28.26 48.21 -46.09
C SER A 98 28.77 47.13 -45.14
N ALA A 99 30.04 46.78 -45.23
CA ALA A 99 30.68 45.78 -44.37
C ALA A 99 30.74 46.24 -42.90
N ARG A 100 30.99 47.54 -42.65
CA ARG A 100 30.93 48.11 -41.29
C ARG A 100 29.53 48.08 -40.69
N LEU A 101 28.49 48.32 -41.50
CA LEU A 101 27.09 48.20 -41.05
C LEU A 101 26.76 46.76 -40.67
N VAL A 102 27.21 45.77 -41.45
CA VAL A 102 27.11 44.35 -41.09
C VAL A 102 27.86 44.06 -39.78
N GLY A 103 29.01 44.68 -39.56
CA GLY A 103 29.76 44.57 -38.32
C GLY A 103 29.00 45.08 -37.08
N VAL A 104 28.33 46.24 -37.20
CA VAL A 104 27.46 46.78 -36.15
C VAL A 104 26.25 45.87 -35.89
N LEU A 105 25.64 45.30 -36.92
CA LEU A 105 24.56 44.32 -36.79
C LEU A 105 25.03 43.05 -36.07
N GLY A 106 26.24 42.56 -36.37
CA GLY A 106 26.84 41.43 -35.66
C GLY A 106 27.07 41.74 -34.18
N LEU A 107 27.61 42.92 -33.85
CA LEU A 107 27.88 43.33 -32.48
C LEU A 107 26.59 43.52 -31.68
N THR A 108 25.57 44.14 -32.26
CA THR A 108 24.25 44.31 -31.63
C THR A 108 23.58 42.96 -31.39
N ALA A 109 23.62 42.04 -32.36
CA ALA A 109 23.14 40.67 -32.17
C ALA A 109 23.90 39.93 -31.05
N ALA A 110 25.22 40.14 -30.94
CA ALA A 110 26.02 39.51 -29.89
C ALA A 110 25.64 39.99 -28.49
N VAL A 111 25.55 41.31 -28.32
CA VAL A 111 25.19 41.94 -27.04
C VAL A 111 23.74 41.61 -26.66
N ALA A 112 22.81 41.68 -27.62
CA ALA A 112 21.41 41.37 -27.38
C ALA A 112 21.17 39.88 -27.11
N GLY A 113 21.93 38.99 -27.75
CA GLY A 113 21.82 37.53 -27.59
C GLY A 113 22.47 36.97 -26.32
N ALA A 114 23.49 37.65 -25.79
CA ALA A 114 24.26 37.22 -24.62
C ALA A 114 23.39 36.80 -23.40
N PRO A 115 22.38 37.57 -22.96
CA PRO A 115 21.54 37.15 -21.84
C PRO A 115 20.68 35.91 -22.15
N TYR A 116 20.29 35.69 -23.41
CA TYR A 116 19.45 34.56 -23.81
C TYR A 116 20.24 33.26 -23.96
N ALA A 117 21.53 33.33 -24.28
CA ALA A 117 22.44 32.19 -24.28
C ALA A 117 22.42 31.45 -22.94
N TRP A 118 22.36 32.21 -21.84
CA TRP A 118 22.30 31.64 -20.50
C TRP A 118 20.86 31.33 -20.04
N ARG A 119 19.93 32.27 -20.22
CA ARG A 119 18.55 32.14 -19.73
C ARG A 119 17.75 31.02 -20.38
N SER A 120 18.15 30.55 -21.57
CA SER A 120 17.48 29.44 -22.27
C SER A 120 17.87 28.06 -21.73
N ALA A 121 19.01 27.92 -21.05
CA ALA A 121 19.52 26.63 -20.61
C ALA A 121 18.61 25.97 -19.55
N GLU A 122 18.17 26.73 -18.55
CA GLU A 122 17.29 26.26 -17.48
C GLU A 122 15.92 25.75 -17.96
N PRO A 123 15.09 26.52 -18.70
CA PRO A 123 13.78 26.05 -19.12
C PRO A 123 13.86 24.84 -20.05
N VAL A 124 14.88 24.77 -20.91
CA VAL A 124 15.14 23.60 -21.77
C VAL A 124 15.49 22.39 -20.90
N ALA A 125 16.40 22.54 -19.94
CA ALA A 125 16.78 21.46 -19.05
C ALA A 125 15.58 20.95 -18.23
N VAL A 126 14.80 21.83 -17.62
CA VAL A 126 13.60 21.46 -16.84
C VAL A 126 12.57 20.76 -17.72
N ARG A 127 12.31 21.28 -18.93
CA ARG A 127 11.31 20.71 -19.85
C ARG A 127 11.64 19.27 -20.26
N PHE A 128 12.91 18.97 -20.51
CA PHE A 128 13.34 17.68 -21.04
C PHE A 128 13.82 16.70 -19.97
N LEU A 129 14.42 17.17 -18.87
CA LEU A 129 14.98 16.31 -17.81
C LEU A 129 14.00 16.00 -16.66
N ARG A 130 12.91 16.78 -16.49
CA ARG A 130 11.93 16.51 -15.44
C ARG A 130 11.32 15.10 -15.56
N ALA A 131 11.16 14.42 -14.42
CA ALA A 131 10.50 13.12 -14.35
C ALA A 131 9.11 13.18 -14.97
N SER A 132 8.74 12.18 -15.78
CA SER A 132 7.39 12.09 -16.33
C SER A 132 6.39 11.74 -15.24
N SER A 133 5.11 12.08 -15.45
CA SER A 133 4.01 11.62 -14.59
C SER A 133 4.00 10.11 -14.43
N ALA A 134 4.30 9.36 -15.50
CA ALA A 134 4.43 7.91 -15.47
C ALA A 134 5.54 7.41 -14.54
N MET A 135 6.69 8.10 -14.46
CA MET A 135 7.77 7.74 -13.54
C MET A 135 7.36 8.00 -12.09
N VAL A 136 6.77 9.16 -11.82
CA VAL A 136 6.27 9.52 -10.48
C VAL A 136 5.20 8.54 -10.02
N LEU A 137 4.28 8.15 -10.92
CA LEU A 137 3.26 7.15 -10.63
C LEU A 137 3.86 5.77 -10.39
N ALA A 138 4.82 5.34 -11.21
CA ALA A 138 5.49 4.05 -11.03
C ALA A 138 6.24 3.97 -9.69
N ASP A 139 6.92 5.06 -9.30
CA ASP A 139 7.61 5.15 -8.01
C ASP A 139 6.60 5.08 -6.85
N ARG A 140 5.47 5.80 -6.97
CA ARG A 140 4.40 5.74 -5.97
C ARG A 140 3.75 4.36 -5.87
N VAL A 141 3.55 3.67 -6.99
CA VAL A 141 3.03 2.30 -7.01
C VAL A 141 4.03 1.35 -6.36
N ALA A 142 5.32 1.49 -6.63
CA ALA A 142 6.36 0.69 -6.00
C ALA A 142 6.41 0.92 -4.48
N GLU A 143 6.38 2.17 -4.03
CA GLU A 143 6.32 2.55 -2.62
C GLU A 143 5.10 1.94 -1.91
N LEU A 144 3.91 2.07 -2.52
CA LEU A 144 2.68 1.48 -1.98
C LEU A 144 2.73 -0.05 -1.94
N THR A 145 3.36 -0.68 -2.94
CA THR A 145 3.49 -2.13 -3.00
C THR A 145 4.44 -2.62 -1.90
N ALA A 146 5.56 -1.92 -1.68
CA ALA A 146 6.50 -2.23 -0.61
C ALA A 146 5.85 -2.06 0.78
N GLN A 147 5.14 -0.95 1.01
CA GLN A 147 4.39 -0.73 2.26
C GLN A 147 3.35 -1.84 2.51
N ARG A 148 2.64 -2.28 1.47
CA ARG A 148 1.69 -3.40 1.59
C ARG A 148 2.39 -4.71 1.93
N ALA A 149 3.52 -5.01 1.30
CA ALA A 149 4.30 -6.21 1.61
C ALA A 149 4.74 -6.22 3.08
N ASP A 150 5.26 -5.10 3.59
CA ASP A 150 5.69 -4.97 4.98
C ASP A 150 4.53 -5.18 5.96
N THR A 151 3.36 -4.59 5.68
CA THR A 151 2.16 -4.80 6.51
C THR A 151 1.69 -6.25 6.52
N THR A 152 1.79 -6.94 5.38
CA THR A 152 1.38 -8.35 5.27
C THR A 152 2.32 -9.26 6.06
N VAL A 153 3.63 -8.99 6.01
CA VAL A 153 4.62 -9.74 6.80
C VAL A 153 4.42 -9.50 8.29
N ALA A 154 4.16 -8.27 8.70
CA ALA A 154 3.86 -7.94 10.09
C ALA A 154 2.59 -8.63 10.59
N GLN A 155 1.52 -8.66 9.79
CA GLN A 155 0.28 -9.38 10.10
C GLN A 155 0.51 -10.89 10.23
N ALA A 156 1.28 -11.49 9.32
CA ALA A 156 1.60 -12.92 9.40
C ALA A 156 2.42 -13.27 10.65
N ALA A 157 3.33 -12.38 11.08
CA ALA A 157 4.08 -12.55 12.32
C ALA A 157 3.19 -12.45 13.56
N GLU A 158 2.22 -11.52 13.53
CA GLU A 158 1.24 -11.33 14.60
C GLU A 158 0.33 -12.56 14.77
N ILE A 159 -0.18 -13.12 13.65
CA ILE A 159 -0.99 -14.35 13.66
C ILE A 159 -0.21 -15.51 14.28
N ARG A 160 1.07 -15.71 13.91
CA ARG A 160 1.90 -16.77 14.51
C ARG A 160 2.17 -16.55 16.00
N ARG A 161 2.21 -15.29 16.46
CA ARG A 161 2.35 -15.00 17.90
C ARG A 161 1.07 -15.41 18.63
N ILE A 162 -0.09 -14.99 18.13
CA ILE A 162 -1.40 -15.35 18.69
C ILE A 162 -1.58 -16.87 18.72
N GLU A 163 -1.21 -17.58 17.64
CA GLU A 163 -1.28 -19.04 17.58
C GLU A 163 -0.43 -19.69 18.68
N ARG A 164 0.80 -19.21 18.89
CA ARG A 164 1.69 -19.71 19.95
C ARG A 164 1.14 -19.42 21.34
N ASP A 165 0.71 -18.19 21.58
CA ASP A 165 0.15 -17.79 22.88
C ASP A 165 -1.12 -18.60 23.21
N LEU A 166 -1.95 -18.87 22.19
CA LEU A 166 -3.13 -19.72 22.34
C LEU A 166 -2.75 -21.17 22.64
N HIS A 167 -1.78 -21.72 21.91
CA HIS A 167 -1.31 -23.08 22.12
C HIS A 167 -0.71 -23.26 23.51
N ASP A 168 0.18 -22.37 23.94
CA ASP A 168 0.84 -22.42 25.24
C ASP A 168 -0.18 -22.20 26.39
N GLY A 169 -1.11 -21.27 26.21
CA GLY A 169 -2.20 -21.04 27.15
C GLY A 169 -3.16 -22.23 27.26
N ALA A 170 -3.44 -22.94 26.17
CA ALA A 170 -4.24 -24.16 26.17
C ALA A 170 -3.51 -25.31 26.89
N GLN A 171 -2.22 -25.49 26.62
CA GLN A 171 -1.40 -26.51 27.29
C GLN A 171 -1.34 -26.31 28.80
N ALA A 172 -1.05 -25.09 29.27
CA ALA A 172 -0.99 -24.78 30.70
C ALA A 172 -2.31 -25.11 31.43
N ARG A 173 -3.45 -24.77 30.80
CA ARG A 173 -4.78 -25.05 31.35
C ARG A 173 -5.10 -26.54 31.37
N LEU A 174 -4.76 -27.29 30.32
CA LEU A 174 -4.97 -28.74 30.27
C LEU A 174 -4.12 -29.48 31.32
N VAL A 175 -2.87 -29.05 31.51
CA VAL A 175 -2.00 -29.60 32.56
C VAL A 175 -2.58 -29.32 33.95
N GLY A 176 -3.03 -28.09 34.21
CA GLY A 176 -3.68 -27.73 35.46
C GLY A 176 -4.93 -28.58 35.73
N LEU A 177 -5.78 -28.76 34.71
CA LEU A 177 -6.98 -29.60 34.81
C LEU A 177 -6.62 -31.06 35.15
N GLY A 178 -5.62 -31.63 34.48
CA GLY A 178 -5.14 -32.98 34.74
C GLY A 178 -4.64 -33.17 36.18
N LEU A 179 -3.92 -32.18 36.73
CA LEU A 179 -3.46 -32.20 38.11
C LEU A 179 -4.61 -32.12 39.13
N SER A 180 -5.60 -31.25 38.88
CA SER A 180 -6.80 -31.16 39.73
C SER A 180 -7.59 -32.46 39.75
N LEU A 181 -7.74 -33.12 38.60
CA LEU A 181 -8.41 -34.43 38.50
C LEU A 181 -7.64 -35.53 39.23
N ALA A 182 -6.31 -35.60 39.04
CA ALA A 182 -5.46 -36.57 39.75
C ALA A 182 -5.48 -36.37 41.28
N THR A 183 -5.62 -35.12 41.73
CA THR A 183 -5.74 -34.80 43.17
C THR A 183 -7.11 -35.20 43.71
N ALA A 184 -8.18 -34.94 42.96
CA ALA A 184 -9.52 -35.39 43.33
C ALA A 184 -9.62 -36.92 43.41
N GLU A 185 -8.97 -37.65 42.49
CA GLU A 185 -8.94 -39.11 42.50
C GLU A 185 -8.28 -39.68 43.77
N LYS A 186 -7.16 -39.09 44.22
CA LYS A 186 -6.52 -39.48 45.49
C LYS A 186 -7.37 -39.18 46.71
N LEU A 187 -8.15 -38.10 46.68
CA LEU A 187 -9.02 -37.69 47.78
C LEU A 187 -10.32 -38.50 47.85
N MET A 188 -10.71 -39.23 46.79
CA MET A 188 -11.95 -40.03 46.82
C MET A 188 -11.98 -41.09 47.92
N GLU A 189 -10.82 -41.62 48.33
CA GLU A 189 -10.72 -42.62 49.41
C GLU A 189 -10.60 -42.00 50.81
N THR A 190 -10.10 -40.77 50.91
CA THR A 190 -9.70 -40.15 52.20
C THR A 190 -10.58 -38.97 52.60
N ASP A 191 -11.01 -38.14 51.66
CA ASP A 191 -11.94 -37.02 51.86
C ASP A 191 -12.85 -36.84 50.62
N PRO A 192 -13.97 -37.59 50.56
CA PRO A 192 -14.87 -37.59 49.41
C PRO A 192 -15.55 -36.24 49.16
N ASP A 193 -15.76 -35.44 50.20
CA ASP A 193 -16.42 -34.14 50.09
C ASP A 193 -15.47 -33.10 49.50
N GLN A 194 -14.20 -33.12 49.91
CA GLN A 194 -13.16 -32.30 49.28
C GLN A 194 -12.90 -32.73 47.82
N ALA A 195 -12.91 -34.03 47.52
CA ALA A 195 -12.82 -34.54 46.15
C ALA A 195 -13.96 -34.02 45.25
N LYS A 196 -15.22 -34.05 45.75
CA LYS A 196 -16.37 -33.50 45.04
C LYS A 196 -16.25 -32.00 44.79
N ALA A 197 -15.72 -31.23 45.76
CA ALA A 197 -15.49 -29.80 45.60
C ALA A 197 -14.47 -29.51 44.48
N LEU A 198 -13.33 -30.20 44.49
CA LEU A 198 -12.28 -30.09 43.46
C LEU A 198 -12.79 -30.48 42.06
N MET A 199 -13.60 -31.53 41.94
CA MET A 199 -14.20 -31.90 40.66
C MET A 199 -15.17 -30.83 40.12
N ARG A 200 -15.95 -30.18 41.00
CA ARG A 200 -16.84 -29.07 40.61
C ARG A 200 -16.04 -27.88 40.12
N GLU A 201 -14.96 -27.54 40.82
CA GLU A 201 -14.06 -26.45 40.45
C GLU A 201 -13.36 -26.73 39.12
N ALA A 202 -12.81 -27.93 38.92
CA ALA A 202 -12.20 -28.33 37.66
C ALA A 202 -13.21 -28.29 36.50
N ARG A 203 -14.45 -28.74 36.72
CA ARG A 203 -15.53 -28.67 35.71
C ARG A 203 -15.89 -27.21 35.37
N ALA A 204 -15.97 -26.33 36.37
CA ALA A 204 -16.22 -24.92 36.15
C ALA A 204 -15.07 -24.25 35.38
N GLY A 205 -13.82 -24.52 35.76
CA GLY A 205 -12.63 -24.01 35.09
C GLY A 205 -12.52 -24.47 33.63
N ALA A 206 -12.87 -25.72 33.34
CA ALA A 206 -12.93 -26.24 31.97
C ALA A 206 -14.00 -25.53 31.13
N ALA A 207 -15.19 -25.27 31.69
CA ALA A 207 -16.27 -24.58 31.00
C ALA A 207 -15.92 -23.11 30.68
N THR A 208 -15.30 -22.41 31.64
CA THR A 208 -14.79 -21.04 31.43
C THR A 208 -13.72 -21.02 30.34
N SER A 209 -12.73 -21.91 30.41
CA SER A 209 -11.65 -21.99 29.43
C SER A 209 -12.17 -22.29 28.01
N LEU A 210 -13.17 -23.17 27.88
CA LEU A 210 -13.79 -23.47 26.59
C LEU A 210 -14.55 -22.26 26.02
N THR A 211 -15.15 -21.44 26.89
CA THR A 211 -15.85 -20.22 26.51
C THR A 211 -14.86 -19.18 25.99
N GLU A 212 -13.76 -18.94 26.72
CA GLU A 212 -12.69 -18.03 26.28
C GLU A 212 -12.06 -18.48 24.94
N LEU A 213 -11.80 -19.79 24.77
CA LEU A 213 -11.29 -20.34 23.52
C LEU A 213 -12.27 -20.16 22.36
N ARG A 214 -13.57 -20.35 22.60
CA ARG A 214 -14.61 -20.11 21.58
C ARG A 214 -14.69 -18.64 21.19
N GLU A 215 -14.65 -17.73 22.16
CA GLU A 215 -14.62 -16.28 21.89
C GLU A 215 -13.40 -15.89 21.07
N LEU A 216 -12.22 -16.45 21.37
CA LEU A 216 -10.98 -16.20 20.63
C LEU A 216 -11.01 -16.76 19.20
N VAL A 217 -11.47 -18.00 19.03
CA VAL A 217 -11.53 -18.69 17.73
C VAL A 217 -12.59 -18.07 16.81
N MET A 218 -13.75 -17.72 17.35
CA MET A 218 -14.79 -17.01 16.60
C MET A 218 -14.36 -15.60 16.18
N GLY A 219 -13.36 -15.01 16.85
CA GLY A 219 -12.74 -13.75 16.44
C GLY A 219 -11.76 -13.86 15.25
N ILE A 220 -11.30 -15.07 14.89
CA ILE A 220 -10.23 -15.27 13.89
C ILE A 220 -10.74 -15.90 12.58
N ASN A 221 -11.57 -16.95 12.61
CA ASN A 221 -12.22 -17.46 11.40
C ASN A 221 -13.47 -18.31 11.72
N PRO A 222 -14.68 -17.90 11.33
CA PRO A 222 -15.88 -18.69 11.59
C PRO A 222 -15.90 -19.95 10.70
N PRO A 223 -16.06 -21.17 11.27
CA PRO A 223 -16.10 -22.42 10.49
C PRO A 223 -17.19 -22.41 9.41
N VAL A 224 -18.34 -21.81 9.72
CA VAL A 224 -19.48 -21.69 8.80
C VAL A 224 -19.14 -20.87 7.56
N LEU A 225 -18.24 -19.89 7.68
CA LEU A 225 -17.79 -19.06 6.56
C LEU A 225 -17.00 -19.90 5.54
N ASN A 226 -16.11 -20.77 6.01
CA ASN A 226 -15.30 -21.63 5.14
C ASN A 226 -16.12 -22.73 4.46
N GLU A 227 -17.11 -23.30 5.15
CA GLU A 227 -17.86 -24.46 4.65
C GLU A 227 -19.09 -24.08 3.81
N ARG A 228 -19.77 -22.99 4.17
CA ARG A 228 -21.08 -22.61 3.62
C ARG A 228 -21.12 -21.20 3.02
N GLY A 229 -20.01 -20.46 3.13
CA GLY A 229 -19.87 -19.11 2.57
C GLY A 229 -20.55 -18.02 3.40
N LEU A 230 -20.34 -16.78 2.97
CA LEU A 230 -20.72 -15.57 3.71
C LEU A 230 -22.20 -15.51 4.11
N ILE A 231 -23.13 -15.83 3.21
CA ILE A 231 -24.57 -15.66 3.46
C ILE A 231 -25.03 -16.57 4.61
N ASP A 232 -24.61 -17.83 4.59
CA ASP A 232 -25.01 -18.80 5.60
C ASP A 232 -24.31 -18.53 6.94
N ALA A 233 -23.07 -18.04 6.91
CA ALA A 233 -22.38 -17.57 8.11
C ALA A 233 -23.11 -16.38 8.76
N VAL A 234 -23.57 -15.39 7.99
CA VAL A 234 -24.32 -14.24 8.50
C VAL A 234 -25.71 -14.65 9.01
N ARG A 235 -26.37 -15.63 8.38
CA ARG A 235 -27.63 -16.19 8.90
C ARG A 235 -27.43 -16.90 10.23
N ALA A 236 -26.37 -17.69 10.38
CA ALA A 236 -26.03 -18.33 11.65
C ALA A 236 -25.78 -17.29 12.75
N LEU A 237 -25.03 -16.24 12.44
CA LEU A 237 -24.81 -15.10 13.34
C LEU A 237 -26.13 -14.41 13.75
N ALA A 238 -27.07 -14.25 12.83
CA ALA A 238 -28.37 -13.63 13.11
C ALA A 238 -29.23 -14.51 14.04
N LEU A 239 -29.14 -15.84 13.93
CA LEU A 239 -29.88 -16.77 14.78
C LEU A 239 -29.37 -16.78 16.23
N ASP A 240 -28.06 -16.62 16.43
CA ASP A 240 -27.44 -16.52 17.76
C ASP A 240 -27.53 -15.13 18.38
N SER A 241 -28.05 -14.14 17.65
CA SER A 241 -28.19 -12.77 18.15
C SER A 241 -29.35 -12.63 19.15
N PRO A 242 -29.19 -11.83 20.22
CA PRO A 242 -30.31 -11.47 21.10
C PRO A 242 -31.36 -10.56 20.42
N LEU A 243 -31.06 -10.02 19.24
CA LEU A 243 -31.95 -9.19 18.45
C LEU A 243 -32.76 -10.06 17.49
N GLU A 244 -34.04 -9.72 17.27
CA GLU A 244 -34.83 -10.34 16.19
C GLU A 244 -34.26 -9.84 14.84
N ALA A 245 -33.37 -10.65 14.24
CA ALA A 245 -32.54 -10.27 13.11
C ALA A 245 -33.01 -10.87 11.78
N GLU A 246 -33.34 -10.01 10.81
CA GLU A 246 -33.69 -10.39 9.44
C GLU A 246 -32.47 -10.26 8.50
N VAL A 247 -32.15 -11.32 7.74
CA VAL A 247 -31.05 -11.32 6.76
C VAL A 247 -31.59 -11.41 5.33
N SER A 248 -31.24 -10.43 4.50
CA SER A 248 -31.52 -10.41 3.05
C SER A 248 -30.22 -10.30 2.26
N ALA A 249 -30.06 -11.10 1.20
CA ALA A 249 -28.84 -11.10 0.39
C ALA A 249 -29.17 -11.15 -1.11
N GLU A 250 -28.76 -10.10 -1.82
CA GLU A 250 -28.82 -9.93 -3.27
C GLU A 250 -27.40 -9.63 -3.79
N VAL A 251 -26.48 -10.57 -3.56
CA VAL A 251 -25.09 -10.44 -4.01
C VAL A 251 -24.87 -11.44 -5.15
N PRO A 252 -24.62 -10.97 -6.39
CA PRO A 252 -24.16 -11.85 -7.46
C PRO A 252 -22.66 -12.10 -7.25
N LEU A 253 -22.24 -13.37 -7.40
CA LEU A 253 -20.86 -13.90 -7.35
C LEU A 253 -20.34 -14.39 -5.99
N ARG A 254 -19.53 -15.46 -6.04
CA ARG A 254 -18.61 -15.85 -4.96
C ARG A 254 -17.59 -14.73 -4.79
N LEU A 255 -17.43 -14.23 -3.57
CA LEU A 255 -16.43 -13.23 -3.25
C LEU A 255 -15.10 -13.93 -2.95
N ASP A 256 -13.98 -13.22 -3.12
CA ASP A 256 -12.70 -13.78 -2.69
C ASP A 256 -12.71 -13.97 -1.16
N PRO A 257 -12.11 -15.05 -0.63
CA PRO A 257 -12.17 -15.38 0.81
C PRO A 257 -11.81 -14.23 1.76
N PRO A 258 -10.79 -13.38 1.48
CA PRO A 258 -10.48 -12.24 2.34
C PRO A 258 -11.62 -11.21 2.44
N ILE A 259 -12.39 -11.03 1.35
CA ILE A 259 -13.53 -10.10 1.31
C ILE A 259 -14.70 -10.68 2.11
N GLU A 260 -14.94 -11.99 2.00
CA GLU A 260 -15.96 -12.69 2.79
C GLU A 260 -15.68 -12.57 4.29
N SER A 261 -14.43 -12.81 4.71
CA SER A 261 -14.03 -12.66 6.11
C SER A 261 -14.22 -11.23 6.61
N ALA A 262 -13.77 -10.22 5.84
CA ALA A 262 -13.92 -8.82 6.22
C ALA A 262 -15.39 -8.40 6.39
N LEU A 263 -16.26 -8.82 5.46
CA LEU A 263 -17.70 -8.54 5.55
C LEU A 263 -18.34 -9.22 6.75
N TYR A 264 -18.03 -10.50 6.98
CA TYR A 264 -18.56 -11.24 8.12
C TYR A 264 -18.20 -10.55 9.44
N PHE A 265 -16.93 -10.23 9.66
CA PHE A 265 -16.48 -9.62 10.92
C PHE A 265 -17.05 -8.21 11.11
N GLY A 266 -17.14 -7.42 10.02
CA GLY A 266 -17.82 -6.13 10.07
C GLY A 266 -19.28 -6.25 10.51
N ILE A 267 -20.02 -7.24 10.00
CA ILE A 267 -21.42 -7.48 10.38
C ILE A 267 -21.53 -7.96 11.83
N ALA A 268 -20.67 -8.90 12.26
CA ALA A 268 -20.64 -9.41 13.64
C ALA A 268 -20.42 -8.28 14.65
N GLU A 269 -19.49 -7.37 14.36
CA GLU A 269 -19.22 -6.22 15.22
C GLU A 269 -20.39 -5.24 15.23
N LEU A 270 -21.04 -4.99 14.08
CA LEU A 270 -22.22 -4.13 14.02
C LEU A 270 -23.40 -4.71 14.81
N VAL A 271 -23.64 -6.02 14.73
CA VAL A 271 -24.68 -6.73 15.51
C VAL A 271 -24.35 -6.67 17.00
N THR A 272 -23.10 -6.88 17.37
CA THR A 272 -22.64 -6.78 18.76
C THR A 272 -22.85 -5.37 19.31
N ASN A 273 -22.46 -4.34 18.55
CA ASN A 273 -22.66 -2.95 18.92
C ASN A 273 -24.14 -2.58 19.01
N ALA A 274 -24.98 -3.06 18.09
CA ALA A 274 -26.42 -2.86 18.17
C ALA A 274 -27.02 -3.47 19.45
N THR A 275 -26.57 -4.68 19.79
CA THR A 275 -27.01 -5.41 20.99
C THR A 275 -26.59 -4.67 22.27
N LYS A 276 -25.34 -4.20 22.34
CA LYS A 276 -24.79 -3.55 23.55
C LYS A 276 -25.22 -2.09 23.72
N HIS A 277 -25.39 -1.36 22.62
CA HIS A 277 -25.46 0.10 22.66
C HIS A 277 -26.74 0.70 22.08
N ALA A 278 -27.45 0.01 21.19
CA ALA A 278 -28.59 0.62 20.48
C ALA A 278 -29.94 0.48 21.21
N ARG A 279 -30.04 -0.35 22.26
CA ARG A 279 -31.33 -0.75 22.90
C ARG A 279 -32.38 -1.18 21.87
N ALA A 280 -31.93 -1.77 20.77
CA ALA A 280 -32.79 -2.25 19.70
C ALA A 280 -33.43 -3.58 20.09
N THR A 281 -34.61 -3.88 19.54
CA THR A 281 -35.23 -5.22 19.63
C THR A 281 -35.16 -5.99 18.32
N ARG A 282 -34.89 -5.30 17.21
CA ARG A 282 -34.78 -5.86 15.86
C ARG A 282 -33.54 -5.35 15.14
N ALA A 283 -32.98 -6.19 14.28
CA ALA A 283 -31.91 -5.84 13.35
C ALA A 283 -32.28 -6.27 11.93
N ARG A 284 -31.91 -5.49 10.92
CA ARG A 284 -32.04 -5.90 9.52
C ARG A 284 -30.68 -5.81 8.85
N ILE A 285 -30.23 -6.93 8.30
CA ILE A 285 -28.96 -7.06 7.60
C ILE A 285 -29.27 -7.27 6.11
N SER A 286 -28.80 -6.35 5.26
CA SER A 286 -29.00 -6.44 3.81
C SER A 286 -27.66 -6.40 3.08
N LEU A 287 -27.33 -7.49 2.38
CA LEU A 287 -26.17 -7.58 1.50
C LEU A 287 -26.62 -7.34 0.07
N ARG A 288 -26.07 -6.33 -0.60
CA ARG A 288 -26.43 -6.00 -1.99
C ARG A 288 -25.16 -5.80 -2.82
N GLY A 289 -25.10 -6.48 -3.97
CA GLY A 289 -24.05 -6.21 -4.96
C GLY A 289 -24.29 -4.86 -5.63
N TRP A 290 -23.23 -4.07 -5.80
CA TRP A 290 -23.33 -2.85 -6.60
C TRP A 290 -23.24 -3.21 -8.08
N SER A 291 -24.30 -2.93 -8.84
CA SER A 291 -24.31 -3.01 -10.31
C SER A 291 -24.39 -1.62 -10.91
N ALA A 292 -23.38 -1.26 -11.70
CA ALA A 292 -23.30 0.01 -12.43
C ALA A 292 -24.43 0.22 -13.46
N SER A 293 -25.22 -0.81 -13.79
CA SER A 293 -26.36 -0.70 -14.72
C SER A 293 -27.66 -0.19 -14.08
N SER A 294 -27.71 -0.01 -12.76
CA SER A 294 -28.89 0.50 -12.06
C SER A 294 -28.73 1.98 -11.70
N GLY A 295 -29.05 2.87 -12.65
CA GLY A 295 -29.01 4.34 -12.50
C GLY A 295 -30.02 4.94 -11.51
N ARG A 296 -30.32 4.28 -10.39
CA ARG A 296 -31.18 4.81 -9.33
C ARG A 296 -30.48 4.68 -7.99
N THR A 297 -29.67 5.69 -7.66
CA THR A 297 -29.03 5.86 -6.35
C THR A 297 -30.11 6.08 -5.29
N ASP A 298 -30.64 5.02 -4.69
CA ASP A 298 -31.50 5.14 -3.52
C ASP A 298 -30.65 5.38 -2.27
N THR A 299 -30.23 6.63 -2.09
CA THR A 299 -29.48 7.11 -0.92
C THR A 299 -30.37 7.31 0.33
N ARG A 300 -31.58 6.74 0.36
CA ARG A 300 -32.50 6.90 1.51
C ARG A 300 -32.02 6.24 2.81
N TRP A 301 -31.12 5.25 2.75
CA TRP A 301 -30.68 4.48 3.92
C TRP A 301 -29.83 5.27 4.93
N TRP A 302 -29.26 6.42 4.52
CA TRP A 302 -28.41 7.24 5.38
C TRP A 302 -29.16 8.34 6.14
N ARG A 303 -30.46 8.56 5.87
CA ARG A 303 -31.25 9.55 6.62
C ARG A 303 -31.81 8.91 7.88
N ARG A 304 -31.42 9.42 9.05
CA ARG A 304 -32.08 9.16 10.34
C ARG A 304 -33.60 9.18 10.13
N GLN A 305 -34.28 8.07 10.43
CA GLN A 305 -35.74 8.08 10.53
C GLN A 305 -36.11 9.06 11.66
N PRO A 306 -37.00 10.05 11.41
CA PRO A 306 -37.54 10.85 12.49
C PRO A 306 -38.35 9.93 13.43
N PRO A 307 -38.37 10.21 14.74
CA PRO A 307 -39.10 9.38 15.69
C PRO A 307 -40.58 9.34 15.29
N GLY A 308 -41.11 8.13 15.11
CA GLY A 308 -42.53 7.91 14.81
C GLY A 308 -43.42 8.46 15.93
N PRO A 309 -44.68 8.82 15.63
CA PRO A 309 -45.56 9.46 16.60
C PRO A 309 -45.80 8.53 17.79
N ARG A 310 -45.53 9.04 19.01
CA ARG A 310 -45.91 8.41 20.27
C ARG A 310 -47.43 8.21 20.26
N ARG A 311 -47.88 6.96 20.14
CA ARG A 311 -49.26 6.64 20.50
C ARG A 311 -49.39 6.76 22.01
N SER A 312 -50.09 7.80 22.43
CA SER A 312 -50.52 8.02 23.80
C SER A 312 -51.45 6.89 24.24
N THR A 313 -51.20 6.40 25.45
CA THR A 313 -52.18 5.73 26.31
C THR A 313 -53.52 6.47 26.32
N ARG A 314 -54.62 5.71 26.15
CA ARG A 314 -55.90 5.95 26.85
C ARG A 314 -56.56 4.59 27.11
N CYS A 315 -56.88 4.40 28.40
CA CYS A 315 -57.76 3.44 29.07
C CYS A 315 -57.80 1.99 28.56
#